data_AF-E2BP58-F1
#
_entry.id   AF-E2BP58-F1
#
_cell.length_a   1.000
_cell.length_b   1.000
_cell.length_c   1.000
_cell.angle_alpha   90.00
_cell.angle_beta   90.00
_cell.angle_gamma   90.00
#
_symmetry.space_group_name_H-M   'P 1'
#
loop_
_entity.id
_entity.type
_entity.pdbx_description
1 polymer ?
#
loop_
_entity_poly.entity_id
_entity_poly.type
_entity_poly.pdbx_seq_one_letter_code
_entity_poly.pdbx_strand_id
1 'polypeptide(L)' 'YHVYATKPVNLVDLKERILHQVNLISSEMRRNVLNEFHLRLSHCQAEEGRQFEHLI' A
#
# COMPACT_ATOMS: atom_id res chain seq x y z
N TYR A 1 -6.15 -7.17 6.54
CA TYR A 1 -6.39 -6.69 5.17
C TYR A 1 -7.82 -7.00 4.77
N HIS A 2 -8.62 -5.97 4.43
CA HIS A 2 -10.07 -6.08 4.26
C HIS A 2 -10.51 -7.08 3.17
N VAL A 3 -9.69 -7.32 2.13
CA VAL A 3 -9.94 -8.35 1.09
C VAL A 3 -10.05 -9.76 1.69
N TYR A 4 -9.19 -10.07 2.66
CA TYR A 4 -9.08 -11.39 3.31
C TYR A 4 -9.56 -11.37 4.77
N ALA A 5 -10.33 -10.36 5.17
CA ALA A 5 -10.94 -10.33 6.51
C ALA A 5 -11.82 -11.58 6.74
N THR A 6 -12.40 -12.11 5.67
CA THR A 6 -13.00 -13.44 5.60
C THR A 6 -12.46 -14.18 4.39
N LYS A 7 -12.51 -15.52 4.41
CA LYS A 7 -12.13 -16.34 3.26
C LYS A 7 -13.07 -16.03 2.08
N PRO A 8 -12.55 -15.64 0.90
CA PRO A 8 -13.37 -15.45 -0.29
C PRO A 8 -14.05 -16.75 -0.71
N VAL A 9 -15.28 -16.66 -1.19
CA VAL A 9 -16.08 -17.84 -1.57
C VAL A 9 -15.56 -18.46 -2.87
N ASN A 10 -15.11 -17.62 -3.80
CA ASN A 10 -14.55 -18.02 -5.09
C ASN A 10 -13.72 -16.86 -5.69
N LEU A 11 -13.20 -17.07 -6.90
CA LEU A 11 -12.37 -16.07 -7.60
C LEU A 11 -13.15 -14.80 -7.98
N VAL A 12 -14.45 -14.90 -8.24
CA VAL A 12 -15.29 -13.73 -8.58
C VAL A 12 -15.46 -12.84 -7.35
N ASP A 13 -15.81 -13.43 -6.21
CA ASP A 13 -15.89 -12.71 -4.92
C ASP A 13 -14.54 -12.07 -4.55
N LEU A 14 -13.43 -12.78 -4.72
CA LEU A 14 -12.09 -12.21 -4.49
C LEU A 14 -11.83 -10.99 -5.40
N LYS A 15 -12.14 -11.09 -6.69
CA LYS A 15 -11.96 -9.99 -7.65
C LYS A 15 -12.79 -8.77 -7.24
N GLU A 16 -14.06 -8.94 -6.92
CA GLU A 16 -14.94 -7.84 -6.51
C GLU A 16 -14.46 -7.17 -5.22
N ARG A 17 -13.97 -7.94 -4.25
CA ARG A 17 -13.37 -7.38 -3.03
C ARG A 17 -12.12 -6.56 -3.32
N ILE A 18 -11.24 -7.02 -4.22
CA ILE A 18 -10.05 -6.27 -4.63
C ILE A 18 -10.48 -4.95 -5.30
N LEU A 19 -11.40 -5.01 -6.26
CA LEU A 19 -11.89 -3.82 -6.96
C LEU A 19 -12.54 -2.82 -5.99
N HIS A 20 -13.34 -3.31 -5.06
CA HIS A 20 -13.93 -2.47 -4.02
C HIS A 20 -12.86 -1.74 -3.20
N GLN A 21 -11.82 -2.45 -2.74
CA GLN A 21 -10.72 -1.82 -1.98
C GLN A 21 -9.92 -0.82 -2.82
N VAL A 22 -9.66 -1.12 -4.10
CA VAL A 22 -8.99 -0.18 -5.02
C VAL A 22 -9.82 1.09 -5.20
N ASN A 23 -11.15 0.96 -5.32
CA ASN A 23 -12.05 2.11 -5.46
C ASN A 23 -12.13 2.98 -4.19
N LEU A 24 -11.81 2.43 -3.02
CA LEU A 24 -11.73 3.20 -1.77
C LEU A 24 -10.43 4.01 -1.64
N ILE A 25 -9.44 3.80 -2.51
CA ILE A 25 -8.20 4.58 -2.49
C ILE A 25 -8.50 6.02 -2.91
N SER A 26 -8.44 6.94 -1.94
CA SER A 26 -8.69 8.36 -2.19
C SER A 26 -7.54 9.03 -2.94
N SER A 27 -7.82 10.20 -3.53
CA SER A 27 -6.78 11.05 -4.13
C SER A 27 -5.72 11.48 -3.12
N GLU A 28 -6.13 11.70 -1.87
CA GLU A 28 -5.24 12.02 -0.76
C GLU A 28 -4.30 10.86 -0.44
N MET A 29 -4.80 9.63 -0.34
CA MET A 29 -3.97 8.44 -0.12
C MET A 29 -2.92 8.29 -1.23
N ARG A 30 -3.31 8.50 -2.50
CA ARG A 30 -2.38 8.46 -3.64
C ARG A 30 -1.27 9.50 -3.49
N ARG A 31 -1.62 10.73 -3.13
CA ARG A 31 -0.66 11.82 -2.92
C ARG A 31 0.28 11.52 -1.74
N ASN A 32 -0.25 10.99 -0.65
CA ASN A 32 0.55 10.63 0.53
C ASN A 32 1.57 9.55 0.19
N VAL A 33 1.19 8.51 -0.57
CA VAL A 33 2.12 7.47 -1.02
C VAL A 33 3.25 8.03 -1.90
N LEU A 34 2.94 8.95 -2.81
CA LEU A 34 3.98 9.58 -3.66
C LEU A 34 4.96 10.40 -2.83
N ASN A 35 4.48 11.15 -1.84
CA ASN A 35 5.34 11.93 -0.95
C ASN A 35 6.23 11.02 -0.09
N GLU A 36 5.63 9.99 0.52
CA GLU A 36 6.34 8.99 1.33
C GLU A 36 7.38 8.21 0.51
N PHE A 37 7.11 7.94 -0.76
CA PHE A 37 8.06 7.28 -1.64
C PHE A 37 9.36 8.07 -1.78
N HIS A 38 9.27 9.38 -2.03
CA HIS A 38 10.45 10.23 -2.15
C HIS A 38 11.24 10.31 -0.84
N LEU A 39 10.54 10.43 0.29
CA LEU A 39 11.17 10.41 1.62
C LEU A 39 11.94 9.10 1.85
N ARG A 40 11.29 7.96 1.62
CA ARG A 40 11.90 6.61 1.72
C ARG A 40 13.09 6.46 0.80
N LEU A 41 13.01 6.98 -0.42
CA LEU A 41 14.12 6.93 -1.37
C LEU A 41 15.33 7.71 -0.87
N SER A 42 15.13 8.92 -0.34
CA SER A 42 16.20 9.72 0.26
C SER A 42 16.84 9.02 1.47
N HIS A 43 16.05 8.39 2.33
CA HIS A 43 16.57 7.59 3.44
C HIS A 43 17.38 6.38 2.96
N CYS A 44 16.88 5.66 1.97
CA CYS A 44 17.58 4.53 1.35
C CYS A 44 18.95 4.94 0.82
N GLN A 45 19.03 6.11 0.16
CA GLN A 45 20.28 6.66 -0.35
C GLN A 45 21.26 7.02 0.78
N ALA A 46 20.77 7.62 1.86
CA ALA A 46 21.59 7.94 3.04
C ALA A 46 22.15 6.69 3.74
N GLU A 47 21.37 5.59 3.74
CA GLU A 47 21.76 4.30 4.31
C GLU A 47 22.54 3.41 3.34
N GLU A 48 23.00 3.95 2.20
CA GLU A 48 23.75 3.23 1.18
C GLU A 48 23.02 1.95 0.69
N GLY A 49 21.69 2.01 0.64
CA GLY A 49 20.84 0.90 0.21
C GLY A 49 20.60 -0.20 1.26
N ARG A 50 21.07 -0.03 2.51
CA ARG A 50 20.73 -0.96 3.61
C ARG A 50 19.25 -0.86 3.97
N GLN A 51 18.71 -1.96 4.51
CA GLN A 51 17.35 -1.97 5.03
C GLN A 51 17.23 -0.95 6.18
N PHE A 52 16.16 -0.17 6.14
CA PHE A 52 15.76 0.74 7.21
C PHE A 52 14.30 0.45 7.58
N GLU A 53 14.01 0.42 8.87
CA GLU A 53 12.62 0.49 9.32
C GLU A 53 12.19 1.96 9.30
N HIS A 54 11.03 2.24 8.72
CA HIS A 54 10.39 3.51 9.01
C HIS A 54 9.98 3.52 10.48
N LEU A 55 10.79 4.19 11.29
CA LEU A 55 10.27 4.91 12.45
C LEU A 55 9.33 5.99 11.89
N ILE A 56 8.04 5.70 11.91
CA ILE A 56 7.05 6.75 12.14
C ILE A 56 7.09 7.02 13.64
#